data_AF-A0A2E7MIS3-F1
#
_entry.id   AF-A0A2E7MIS3-F1
#
_cell.length_a   1.000
_cell.length_b   1.000
_cell.length_c   1.000
_cell.angle_alpha   90.00
_cell.angle_beta   90.00
_cell.angle_gamma   90.00
#
_symmetry.space_group_name_H-M   'P 1'
#
loop_
_entity.id
_entity.type
_entity.pdbx_description
1 polymer ?
#
loop_
_entity_poly.entity_id
_entity_poly.type
_entity_poly.pdbx_seq_one_letter_code
_entity_poly.pdbx_strand_id
1 'polypeptide(L)'
;MKKTIFLLFLTVCSVVIGQNNLTVASTASLTIADEGGVYVSGDFINSVTLGNADVTDIYMSEDSEAALHTGSGYFAGDVVVSSDARLKANIVSLGTTLARLLLIDGKSYTMKKSGEQKIGVLAQDIQKVFPELVVVDQNEILAVNYQGLVPVLINAMKEQDAKISKLEMMVEKLISDKE
;
A
#
# COMPACT_ATOMS: atom_id res chain seq x y z
N MET A 1 5.89 63.32 -25.66
CA MET A 1 6.40 62.07 -26.27
C MET A 1 5.64 60.91 -25.63
N LYS A 2 4.68 60.30 -26.34
CA LYS A 2 3.78 59.26 -25.79
C LYS A 2 4.54 57.93 -25.67
N LYS A 3 4.60 57.33 -24.48
CA LYS A 3 5.08 55.95 -24.28
C LYS A 3 3.96 54.99 -24.66
N THR A 4 4.10 54.31 -25.78
CA THR A 4 3.19 53.23 -26.20
C THR A 4 3.58 51.97 -25.43
N ILE A 5 2.68 51.49 -24.56
CA ILE A 5 2.78 50.16 -23.96
C ILE A 5 2.14 49.18 -24.95
N PHE A 6 2.93 48.23 -25.44
CA PHE A 6 2.43 47.14 -26.27
C PHE A 6 1.94 46.03 -25.33
N LEU A 7 0.62 45.81 -25.28
CA LEU A 7 0.03 44.65 -24.62
C LEU A 7 -0.08 43.53 -25.67
N LEU A 8 0.76 42.51 -25.54
CA LEU A 8 0.77 41.35 -26.43
C LEU A 8 -0.23 40.31 -25.88
N PHE A 9 -1.38 40.15 -26.55
CA PHE A 9 -2.30 39.06 -26.26
C PHE A 9 -1.84 37.80 -27.01
N LEU A 10 -1.20 36.86 -26.30
CA LEU A 10 -0.92 35.51 -26.79
C LEU A 10 -2.01 34.55 -26.28
N THR A 11 -2.77 33.95 -27.20
CA THR A 11 -3.87 33.03 -26.87
C THR A 11 -3.38 31.58 -26.65
N VAL A 12 -2.10 31.29 -26.90
CA VAL A 12 -1.42 30.03 -26.54
C VAL A 12 0.10 30.27 -26.59
N CYS A 13 0.81 29.95 -25.50
CA CYS A 13 2.27 30.05 -25.43
C CYS A 13 2.83 28.64 -25.27
N SER A 14 3.57 28.13 -26.26
CA SER A 14 4.38 26.91 -26.12
C SER A 14 5.83 27.30 -25.87
N VAL A 15 6.45 26.71 -24.85
CA VAL A 15 7.87 26.91 -24.54
C VAL A 15 8.63 25.71 -25.10
N VAL A 16 9.43 25.92 -26.16
CA VAL A 16 10.27 24.90 -26.78
C VAL A 16 11.70 25.07 -26.25
N ILE A 17 12.20 24.09 -25.50
CA ILE A 17 13.60 24.00 -25.07
C ILE A 17 14.15 22.63 -25.53
N GLY A 18 14.74 22.58 -26.73
CA GLY A 18 15.33 21.36 -27.28
C GLY A 18 14.36 20.41 -28.01
N GLN A 19 14.83 19.20 -28.34
CA GLN A 19 14.08 18.17 -29.09
C GLN A 19 12.94 17.51 -28.30
N ASN A 20 12.85 17.77 -27.00
CA ASN A 20 11.83 17.22 -26.09
C ASN A 20 10.85 18.34 -25.73
N ASN A 21 9.76 18.44 -26.48
CA ASN A 21 8.79 19.53 -26.33
C ASN A 21 7.93 19.36 -25.06
N LEU A 22 7.77 20.44 -24.30
CA LEU A 22 6.73 20.58 -23.28
C LEU A 22 5.48 21.20 -23.93
N THR A 23 4.45 20.38 -24.15
CA THR A 23 3.16 20.85 -24.66
C THR A 23 2.19 21.03 -23.50
N VAL A 24 1.81 22.28 -23.21
CA VAL A 24 0.78 22.62 -22.22
C VAL A 24 -0.44 23.17 -22.97
N ALA A 25 -1.59 22.51 -22.82
CA ALA A 25 -2.85 22.99 -23.41
C ALA A 25 -3.33 24.26 -22.69
N SER A 26 -4.12 25.11 -23.36
CA SER A 26 -4.56 26.42 -22.84
C SER A 26 -5.39 26.38 -21.55
N THR A 27 -5.86 25.20 -21.12
CA THR A 27 -6.67 24.99 -19.91
C THR A 27 -5.95 24.19 -18.82
N ALA A 28 -4.66 23.89 -18.99
CA ALA A 28 -3.84 23.19 -18.01
C ALA A 28 -2.58 23.98 -17.71
N SER A 29 -1.98 23.75 -16.55
CA SER A 29 -0.69 24.33 -16.19
C SER A 29 0.24 23.24 -15.65
N LEU A 30 1.48 23.22 -16.16
CA LEU A 30 2.58 22.50 -15.52
C LEU A 30 3.42 23.52 -14.76
N THR A 31 3.54 23.36 -13.44
CA THR A 31 4.44 24.18 -12.61
C THR A 31 5.63 23.33 -12.19
N ILE A 32 6.84 23.79 -12.52
CA ILE A 32 8.11 23.24 -12.03
C ILE A 32 8.71 24.30 -11.11
N ALA A 33 8.68 24.06 -9.81
CA ALA A 33 9.22 24.97 -8.80
C ALA A 33 10.56 24.45 -8.25
N ASP A 34 11.50 25.35 -7.98
CA ASP A 34 12.87 25.07 -7.51
C ASP A 34 12.91 24.22 -6.22
N GLU A 35 11.82 24.22 -5.44
CA GLU A 35 11.72 23.50 -4.16
C GLU A 35 10.42 22.66 -4.00
N GLY A 36 9.54 22.61 -5.02
CA GLY A 36 8.16 22.10 -4.88
C GLY A 36 7.82 20.82 -5.63
N GLY A 37 8.73 20.29 -6.46
CA GLY A 37 8.40 19.16 -7.33
C GLY A 37 7.48 19.54 -8.51
N VAL A 38 6.86 18.53 -9.13
CA VAL A 38 6.03 18.67 -10.33
C VAL A 38 4.56 18.57 -9.97
N TYR A 39 3.80 19.66 -10.17
CA TYR A 39 2.35 19.68 -9.98
C TYR A 39 1.63 19.78 -11.32
N VAL A 40 0.66 18.89 -11.54
CA VAL A 40 -0.25 18.91 -12.68
C VAL A 40 -1.66 19.23 -12.16
N SER A 41 -2.19 20.38 -12.55
CA SER A 41 -3.53 20.85 -12.18
C SER A 41 -4.31 21.28 -13.42
N GLY A 42 -5.60 20.93 -13.46
CA GLY A 42 -6.52 21.27 -14.54
C GLY A 42 -7.98 21.00 -14.17
N ASP A 43 -8.90 21.59 -14.93
CA ASP A 43 -10.36 21.61 -14.66
C ASP A 43 -11.09 20.27 -14.90
N PHE A 44 -10.42 19.26 -15.49
CA PHE A 44 -10.99 17.94 -15.81
C PHE A 44 -10.01 16.80 -15.47
N ILE A 45 -10.36 15.54 -15.78
CA ILE A 45 -9.60 14.32 -15.47
C ILE A 45 -8.09 14.52 -15.72
N ASN A 46 -7.33 14.70 -14.64
CA ASN A 46 -5.88 14.82 -14.70
C ASN A 46 -5.28 13.42 -14.61
N SER A 47 -4.65 12.94 -15.68
CA SER A 47 -3.82 11.73 -15.65
C SER A 47 -2.35 12.12 -15.79
N VAL A 48 -1.50 11.48 -15.00
CA VAL A 48 -0.04 11.56 -15.16
C VAL A 48 0.43 10.19 -15.60
N THR A 49 0.79 10.07 -16.87
CA THR A 49 1.41 8.85 -17.40
C THR A 49 2.92 9.01 -17.31
N LEU A 50 3.56 8.19 -16.47
CA LEU A 50 5.00 8.08 -16.40
C LEU A 50 5.41 6.83 -17.21
N GLY A 51 6.05 7.04 -18.35
CA GLY A 51 6.62 5.96 -19.18
C GLY A 51 5.86 5.59 -20.46
N ASN A 52 6.47 4.68 -21.23
CA ASN A 52 5.98 4.11 -22.48
C ASN A 52 6.51 2.66 -22.63
N ALA A 53 6.33 2.02 -23.79
CA ALA A 53 6.75 0.63 -24.02
C ALA A 53 8.27 0.38 -23.85
N ASP A 54 9.09 1.42 -23.94
CA ASP A 54 10.54 1.35 -23.83
C ASP A 54 11.06 1.66 -22.41
N VAL A 55 10.20 2.14 -21.51
CA VAL A 55 10.59 2.45 -20.13
C VAL A 55 10.70 1.16 -19.31
N THR A 56 11.87 0.92 -18.75
CA THR A 56 12.15 -0.27 -17.92
C THR A 56 11.79 -0.06 -16.46
N ASP A 57 12.08 1.14 -15.92
CA ASP A 57 11.98 1.43 -14.48
C ASP A 57 11.42 2.83 -14.23
N ILE A 58 10.60 2.94 -13.17
CA ILE A 58 10.07 4.20 -12.65
C ILE A 58 10.35 4.22 -11.14
N TYR A 59 11.17 5.16 -10.69
CA TYR A 59 11.48 5.34 -9.27
C TYR A 59 10.51 6.38 -8.67
N MET A 60 9.75 5.99 -7.65
CA MET A 60 8.71 6.84 -7.05
C MET A 60 9.00 7.26 -5.61
N SER A 61 9.98 6.64 -4.93
CA SER A 61 10.33 6.88 -3.52
C SER A 61 11.70 6.24 -3.24
N GLU A 62 12.79 7.00 -3.36
CA GLU A 62 14.16 6.46 -3.23
C GLU A 62 14.70 6.52 -1.79
N ASP A 63 14.20 7.46 -0.98
CA ASP A 63 14.63 7.62 0.42
C ASP A 63 13.88 6.68 1.37
N SER A 64 14.53 6.28 2.46
CA SER A 64 14.02 5.31 3.45
C SER A 64 12.70 5.71 4.12
N GLU A 65 12.28 6.97 4.02
CA GLU A 65 11.05 7.50 4.62
C GLU A 65 10.04 8.01 3.58
N ALA A 66 10.36 7.89 2.28
CA ALA A 66 9.48 8.34 1.22
C ALA A 66 8.23 7.44 1.16
N ALA A 67 7.06 8.08 1.22
CA ALA A 67 5.77 7.40 1.20
C ALA A 67 4.95 7.81 -0.02
N LEU A 68 4.41 6.81 -0.74
CA LEU A 68 3.44 7.03 -1.80
C LEU A 68 2.04 7.15 -1.20
N HIS A 69 1.49 8.37 -1.18
CA HIS A 69 0.11 8.62 -0.76
C HIS A 69 -0.85 8.50 -1.95
N THR A 70 -1.59 7.39 -2.03
CA THR A 70 -2.65 7.18 -3.01
C THR A 70 -3.96 6.78 -2.33
N GLY A 71 -5.10 7.16 -2.91
CA GLY A 71 -6.42 6.73 -2.42
C GLY A 71 -6.66 5.24 -2.66
N SER A 72 -6.30 4.75 -3.86
CA SER A 72 -6.29 3.33 -4.21
C SER A 72 -5.08 3.03 -5.10
N GLY A 73 -4.45 1.87 -4.87
CA GLY A 73 -3.37 1.36 -5.72
C GLY A 73 -3.87 0.19 -6.56
N TYR A 74 -3.62 0.24 -7.87
CA TYR A 74 -3.81 -0.89 -8.78
C TYR A 74 -2.46 -1.22 -9.41
N PHE A 75 -1.97 -2.43 -9.15
CA PHE A 75 -0.71 -2.94 -9.70
C PHE A 75 -1.04 -4.13 -10.59
N ALA A 76 -0.65 -4.07 -11.87
CA ALA A 76 -0.95 -5.14 -12.83
C ALA A 76 -0.04 -6.37 -12.67
N GLY A 77 1.10 -6.22 -11.99
CA GLY A 77 2.07 -7.28 -11.73
C GLY A 77 2.27 -7.54 -10.24
N ASP A 78 3.36 -8.24 -9.93
CA ASP A 78 3.68 -8.64 -8.56
C ASP A 78 4.18 -7.47 -7.70
N VAL A 79 3.78 -7.47 -6.43
CA VAL A 79 4.33 -6.58 -5.40
C VAL A 79 5.39 -7.37 -4.63
N VAL A 80 6.66 -7.13 -4.95
CA VAL A 80 7.80 -7.78 -4.30
C VAL A 80 8.35 -6.88 -3.20
N VAL A 81 8.47 -7.43 -1.98
CA VAL A 81 9.01 -6.73 -0.82
C VAL A 81 10.33 -7.38 -0.40
N SER A 82 11.39 -6.57 -0.30
CA SER A 82 12.72 -7.01 0.14
C SER A 82 12.65 -7.69 1.51
N SER A 83 13.15 -8.93 1.60
CA SER A 83 13.06 -9.75 2.81
C SER A 83 14.37 -10.49 3.12
N ASP A 84 15.51 -9.98 2.63
CA ASP A 84 16.83 -10.57 2.87
C ASP A 84 17.20 -10.56 4.37
N ALA A 85 17.87 -11.62 4.86
CA ALA A 85 18.29 -11.73 6.25
C ALA A 85 19.29 -10.62 6.65
N ARG A 86 20.09 -10.10 5.72
CA ARG A 86 21.05 -9.01 5.96
C ARG A 86 20.38 -7.67 6.23
N LEU A 87 19.10 -7.53 5.85
CA LEU A 87 18.29 -6.35 6.12
C LEU A 87 17.54 -6.43 7.45
N LYS A 88 17.69 -7.53 8.20
CA LYS A 88 16.95 -7.80 9.44
C LYS A 88 17.90 -8.02 10.61
N ALA A 89 17.47 -7.56 11.78
CA ALA A 89 18.15 -7.82 13.06
C ALA A 89 17.14 -8.34 14.08
N ASN A 90 17.63 -8.97 15.15
CA ASN A 90 16.80 -9.47 16.27
C ASN A 90 15.68 -10.44 15.83
N ILE A 91 16.00 -11.37 14.93
CA ILE A 91 15.04 -12.35 14.39
C ILE A 91 14.66 -13.35 15.49
N VAL A 92 13.41 -13.28 15.95
CA VAL A 92 12.83 -14.18 16.95
C VAL A 92 11.59 -14.88 16.40
N SER A 93 11.30 -16.08 16.92
CA SER A 93 10.05 -16.76 16.59
C SER A 93 8.84 -15.98 17.17
N LEU A 94 7.73 -15.94 16.45
CA LEU A 94 6.49 -15.29 16.90
C LEU A 94 5.83 -16.01 18.09
N GLY A 95 6.34 -17.18 18.48
CA GLY A 95 5.75 -18.00 19.53
C GLY A 95 4.38 -18.53 19.13
N THR A 96 3.49 -18.67 20.12
CA THR A 96 2.10 -19.14 19.92
C THR A 96 1.25 -18.04 19.27
N THR A 97 0.93 -18.19 17.99
CA THR A 97 0.11 -17.24 17.23
C THR A 97 -1.33 -17.68 17.09
N LEU A 98 -1.63 -18.99 17.11
CA LEU A 98 -2.99 -19.50 16.90
C LEU A 98 -3.96 -18.97 17.97
N ALA A 99 -3.56 -18.97 19.23
CA ALA A 99 -4.41 -18.49 20.32
C ALA A 99 -4.76 -16.99 20.19
N ARG A 100 -3.80 -16.16 19.75
CA ARG A 100 -4.02 -14.73 19.49
C ARG A 100 -4.89 -14.52 18.25
N LEU A 101 -4.66 -15.30 17.19
CA LEU A 101 -5.41 -15.21 15.94
C LEU A 101 -6.88 -15.58 16.12
N LEU A 102 -7.18 -16.57 16.96
CA LEU A 102 -8.55 -16.99 17.28
C LEU A 102 -9.39 -15.92 18.01
N LEU A 103 -8.76 -14.85 18.50
CA LEU A 103 -9.47 -13.69 19.09
C LEU A 103 -9.90 -12.66 18.04
N ILE A 104 -9.51 -12.84 16.77
CA ILE A 104 -9.86 -11.94 15.68
C ILE A 104 -11.00 -12.55 14.87
N ASP A 105 -12.03 -11.75 14.63
CA ASP A 105 -13.13 -12.10 13.73
C ASP A 105 -13.03 -11.37 12.39
N GLY A 106 -13.22 -12.12 11.31
CA GLY A 106 -13.51 -11.55 10.00
C GLY A 106 -14.89 -10.91 10.01
N LYS A 107 -15.00 -9.68 9.50
CA LYS A 107 -16.25 -8.90 9.49
C LYS A 107 -16.61 -8.51 8.07
N SER A 108 -17.91 -8.57 7.78
CA SER A 108 -18.50 -7.89 6.63
C SER A 108 -19.00 -6.52 7.09
N TYR A 109 -18.71 -5.47 6.32
CA TYR A 109 -19.09 -4.10 6.66
C TYR A 109 -19.30 -3.24 5.42
N THR A 110 -20.03 -2.15 5.59
CA THR A 110 -20.29 -1.17 4.53
C THR A 110 -19.41 0.07 4.72
N MET A 111 -18.72 0.47 3.67
CA MET A 111 -17.92 1.69 3.68
C MET A 111 -18.80 2.93 3.81
N LYS A 112 -18.59 3.76 4.85
CA LYS A 112 -19.41 4.96 5.10
C LYS A 112 -19.42 5.96 3.94
N LYS A 113 -18.31 6.07 3.20
CA LYS A 113 -18.16 7.03 2.08
C LYS A 113 -18.76 6.51 0.77
N SER A 114 -18.53 5.24 0.42
CA SER A 114 -18.94 4.68 -0.89
C SER A 114 -20.22 3.86 -0.85
N GLY A 115 -20.68 3.42 0.33
CA GLY A 115 -21.80 2.47 0.46
C GLY A 115 -21.46 1.05 0.01
N GLU A 116 -20.21 0.78 -0.35
CA GLU A 116 -19.76 -0.52 -0.84
C GLU A 116 -19.63 -1.54 0.30
N GLN A 117 -20.10 -2.77 0.06
CA GLN A 117 -19.90 -3.90 0.98
C GLN A 117 -18.48 -4.45 0.82
N LYS A 118 -17.78 -4.64 1.94
CA LYS A 118 -16.43 -5.22 1.99
C LYS A 118 -16.32 -6.22 3.12
N ILE A 119 -15.37 -7.14 2.97
CA ILE A 119 -14.98 -8.09 4.01
C ILE A 119 -13.55 -7.75 4.44
N GLY A 120 -13.29 -7.81 5.73
CA GLY A 120 -11.94 -7.62 6.27
C GLY A 120 -11.91 -7.80 7.77
N VAL A 121 -10.94 -7.15 8.40
CA VAL A 121 -10.77 -7.13 9.86
C VAL A 121 -10.89 -5.70 10.39
N LEU A 122 -11.28 -5.55 11.66
CA LEU A 122 -11.20 -4.25 12.31
C LEU A 122 -9.78 -4.03 12.82
N ALA A 123 -9.20 -2.89 12.46
CA ALA A 123 -7.86 -2.50 12.91
C ALA A 123 -7.75 -2.48 14.45
N GLN A 124 -8.82 -2.10 15.15
CA GLN A 124 -8.87 -2.07 16.61
C GLN A 124 -8.78 -3.47 17.24
N ASP A 125 -9.35 -4.47 16.58
CA ASP A 125 -9.28 -5.85 17.06
C ASP A 125 -7.88 -6.41 16.80
N ILE A 126 -7.30 -6.13 15.62
CA ILE A 126 -5.89 -6.45 15.34
C ILE A 126 -4.97 -5.75 16.33
N GLN A 127 -5.18 -4.48 16.66
CA GLN A 127 -4.31 -3.70 17.55
C GLN A 127 -4.19 -4.31 18.95
N LYS A 128 -5.26 -4.91 19.48
CA LYS A 128 -5.26 -5.56 20.79
C LYS A 128 -4.39 -6.81 20.81
N VAL A 129 -4.32 -7.54 19.70
CA VAL A 129 -3.65 -8.83 19.65
C VAL A 129 -2.32 -8.79 18.93
N PHE A 130 -2.14 -8.00 17.88
CA PHE A 130 -0.94 -7.81 17.06
C PHE A 130 -0.76 -6.29 16.78
N PRO A 131 -0.43 -5.48 17.80
CA PRO A 131 -0.25 -4.03 17.64
C PRO A 131 0.80 -3.67 16.58
N GLU A 132 1.81 -4.53 16.38
CA GLU A 132 2.85 -4.41 15.36
C GLU A 132 2.34 -4.41 13.91
N LEU A 133 1.10 -4.87 13.68
CA LEU A 133 0.47 -4.92 12.36
C LEU A 133 -0.46 -3.72 12.10
N VAL A 134 -0.56 -2.78 13.03
CA VAL A 134 -1.42 -1.61 12.91
C VAL A 134 -0.58 -0.36 12.79
N VAL A 135 -0.83 0.40 11.73
CA VAL A 135 -0.21 1.70 11.48
C VAL A 135 -1.24 2.77 11.78
N VAL A 136 -0.82 3.86 12.41
CA VAL A 136 -1.67 5.03 12.67
C VAL A 136 -1.23 6.12 11.72
N ASP A 137 -2.16 6.67 10.94
CA ASP A 137 -1.88 7.82 10.09
C ASP A 137 -1.91 9.15 10.86
N GLN A 138 -1.60 10.25 10.18
CA GLN A 138 -1.57 11.59 10.78
C GLN A 138 -2.94 12.08 11.28
N ASN A 139 -4.03 11.43 10.85
CA ASN A 139 -5.40 11.75 11.25
C ASN A 139 -5.94 10.79 12.32
N GLU A 140 -5.05 10.04 12.99
CA GLU A 140 -5.39 9.00 13.97
C GLU A 140 -6.25 7.86 13.41
N ILE A 141 -6.24 7.66 12.08
CA ILE A 141 -6.92 6.55 11.42
C ILE A 141 -6.01 5.33 11.45
N LEU A 142 -6.54 4.21 11.95
CA LEU A 142 -5.83 2.93 12.00
C LEU A 142 -5.91 2.20 10.66
N ALA A 143 -4.76 1.78 10.15
CA ALA A 143 -4.60 0.94 8.99
C ALA A 143 -3.94 -0.39 9.37
N VAL A 144 -4.22 -1.46 8.62
CA VAL A 144 -3.68 -2.82 8.90
C VAL A 144 -2.67 -3.22 7.83
N ASN A 145 -1.49 -3.67 8.27
CA ASN A 145 -0.52 -4.34 7.41
C ASN A 145 -0.95 -5.78 7.15
N TYR A 146 -1.72 -5.98 6.07
CA TYR A 146 -2.18 -7.31 5.66
C TYR A 146 -1.04 -8.24 5.24
N GLN A 147 0.07 -7.73 4.69
CA GLN A 147 1.23 -8.56 4.34
C GLN A 147 1.88 -9.18 5.58
N GLY A 148 1.92 -8.44 6.69
CA GLY A 148 2.43 -8.91 7.98
C GLY A 148 1.56 -9.96 8.67
N LEU A 149 0.30 -10.16 8.24
CA LEU A 149 -0.53 -11.27 8.72
C LEU A 149 -0.07 -12.63 8.18
N VAL A 150 0.62 -12.68 7.03
CA VAL A 150 1.01 -13.95 6.40
C VAL A 150 1.93 -14.80 7.30
N PRO A 151 3.01 -14.27 7.91
CA PRO A 151 3.81 -15.03 8.87
C PRO A 151 3.02 -15.51 10.11
N VAL A 152 2.07 -14.71 10.59
CA VAL A 152 1.20 -15.08 11.72
C VAL A 152 0.35 -16.31 11.38
N LEU A 153 -0.25 -16.30 10.18
CA LEU A 153 -1.05 -17.40 9.64
C LEU A 153 -0.22 -18.67 9.43
N ILE A 154 1.01 -18.54 8.92
CA ILE A 154 1.93 -19.68 8.74
C ILE A 154 2.19 -20.38 10.07
N ASN A 155 2.49 -19.62 11.13
CA ASN A 155 2.72 -20.19 12.45
C ASN A 155 1.45 -20.81 13.04
N ALA A 156 0.30 -20.16 12.88
CA ALA A 156 -0.97 -20.67 13.37
C ALA A 156 -1.34 -22.00 12.70
N MET A 157 -1.07 -22.13 11.40
CA MET A 157 -1.26 -23.37 10.65
C MET A 157 -0.34 -24.50 11.14
N LYS A 158 0.94 -24.21 11.41
CA LYS A 158 1.87 -25.19 11.99
C LYS A 158 1.43 -25.66 13.38
N GLU A 159 0.93 -24.74 14.21
CA GLU A 159 0.37 -25.09 15.52
C GLU A 159 -0.89 -25.94 15.41
N GLN A 160 -1.74 -25.63 14.44
CA GLN A 160 -2.94 -26.41 14.17
C GLN A 160 -2.60 -27.83 13.71
N ASP A 161 -1.65 -27.98 12.79
CA ASP A 161 -1.14 -29.27 12.31
C ASP A 161 -0.60 -30.12 13.47
N ALA A 162 0.24 -29.53 14.34
CA ALA A 162 0.76 -30.22 15.52
C ALA A 162 -0.34 -30.69 16.49
N LYS A 163 -1.43 -29.93 16.62
CA LYS A 163 -2.60 -30.34 17.42
C LYS A 163 -3.35 -31.49 16.75
N ILE A 164 -3.50 -31.47 15.43
CA ILE A 164 -4.16 -32.54 14.66
C ILE A 164 -3.37 -33.84 14.81
N SER A 165 -2.06 -33.84 14.55
CA SER A 165 -1.24 -35.05 14.69
C SER A 165 -1.27 -35.61 16.11
N LYS A 166 -1.31 -34.74 17.12
CA LYS A 166 -1.46 -35.18 18.52
C LYS A 166 -2.80 -35.87 18.76
N LEU A 167 -3.90 -35.32 18.22
CA LEU A 167 -5.22 -35.92 18.36
C LEU A 167 -5.30 -37.27 17.63
N GLU A 168 -4.72 -37.38 16.43
CA GLU A 168 -4.67 -38.64 15.67
C GLU A 168 -3.94 -39.75 16.43
N MET A 169 -2.77 -39.46 17.01
CA MET A 169 -2.05 -40.42 17.85
C MET A 169 -2.87 -40.86 19.08
N MET A 170 -3.60 -39.93 19.70
CA MET A 170 -4.47 -40.26 20.83
C MET A 170 -5.64 -41.16 20.40
N VAL A 171 -6.23 -40.90 19.24
CA VAL A 171 -7.31 -41.72 18.68
C VAL A 171 -6.81 -43.12 18.36
N GLU A 172 -5.64 -43.25 17.70
CA GLU A 172 -5.04 -44.54 17.37
C GLU A 172 -4.76 -45.37 18.63
N LYS A 173 -4.17 -44.75 19.66
CA LYS A 173 -3.97 -45.42 20.95
C LYS A 173 -5.28 -45.88 21.59
N LEU A 174 -6.32 -45.04 21.59
CA LEU A 174 -7.61 -45.39 22.16
C LEU A 174 -8.33 -46.51 21.40
N ILE A 175 -8.07 -46.66 20.10
CA ILE A 175 -8.56 -47.78 19.30
C ILE A 175 -7.80 -49.06 19.68
N SER A 176 -6.46 -49.00 19.76
CA SER A 176 -5.63 -50.14 20.15
C SER A 176 -5.86 -50.62 21.58
N ASP A 177 -6.19 -49.74 22.52
CA ASP A 177 -6.45 -50.11 23.92
C ASP A 177 -7.83 -50.79 24.13
N LYS A 178 -8.67 -50.84 23.09
CA LYS A 178 -10.02 -51.46 23.12
C LYS A 178 -10.08 -52.85 22.47
N GLU A 179 -9.05 -53.24 21.73
CA GLU A 179 -8.88 -54.59 21.17
C GLU A 179 -8.15 -55.51 22.17
#